data_AF-A0A395JJK4-F1
#
_entry.id   AF-A0A395JJK4-F1
#
_cell.length_a   1.000
_cell.length_b   1.000
_cell.length_c   1.000
_cell.angle_alpha   90.00
_cell.angle_beta   90.00
_cell.angle_gamma   90.00
#
_symmetry.space_group_name_H-M   'P 1'
#
loop_
_entity.id
_entity.type
_entity.pdbx_description
1 polymer ?
#
loop_
_entity_poly.entity_id
_entity_poly.type
_entity_poly.pdbx_seq_one_letter_code
_entity_poly.pdbx_strand_id
1 'polypeptide(L)'
;MDTVLKVALGVFVGALIVFLFRIAYVNYVFNKAMTSVAEVNETIANQTQKRLQIQKDKITAERAATRREERAMLAAAEQKRLEAAKKAKAWANFFKDPEECLSYKSEQHMIECANRRIKAKREFEQKWNEGSL
;
A
#
# COMPACT_ATOMS: atom_id res chain seq x y z
N MET A 1 -69.44 -12.37 53.61
CA MET A 1 -68.24 -11.80 52.97
C MET A 1 -68.09 -10.37 53.46
N ASP A 2 -67.08 -10.12 54.29
CA ASP A 2 -66.83 -8.81 54.89
C ASP A 2 -66.67 -7.73 53.82
N THR A 3 -67.21 -6.54 54.10
CA THR A 3 -67.21 -5.36 53.22
C THR A 3 -65.81 -5.02 52.70
N VAL A 4 -64.78 -5.31 53.50
CA VAL A 4 -63.36 -5.13 53.17
C VAL A 4 -62.92 -5.97 51.96
N LEU A 5 -63.39 -7.22 51.83
CA LEU A 5 -63.03 -8.12 50.73
C LEU A 5 -63.55 -7.61 49.38
N LYS A 6 -64.75 -7.02 49.37
CA LYS A 6 -65.36 -6.45 48.15
C LYS A 6 -64.60 -5.23 47.64
N VAL A 7 -64.15 -4.36 48.55
CA VAL A 7 -63.36 -3.17 48.20
C VAL A 7 -61.98 -3.58 47.68
N ALA A 8 -61.31 -4.52 48.36
CA ALA A 8 -60.02 -5.04 47.92
C ALA A 8 -60.09 -5.67 46.51
N LEU A 9 -61.17 -6.41 46.22
CA LEU A 9 -61.36 -7.04 44.92
C LEU A 9 -61.57 -6.01 43.80
N GLY A 10 -62.30 -4.92 44.05
CA GLY A 10 -62.48 -3.84 43.09
C GLY A 10 -61.17 -3.13 42.74
N VAL A 11 -60.34 -2.83 43.74
CA VAL A 11 -59.02 -2.21 43.53
C VAL A 11 -58.11 -3.15 42.76
N PHE A 12 -58.11 -4.44 43.09
CA PHE A 12 -57.31 -5.45 42.39
C PHE A 12 -57.71 -5.57 40.92
N VAL A 13 -59.02 -5.63 40.62
CA VAL A 13 -59.52 -5.70 39.24
C VAL A 13 -59.16 -4.44 38.45
N GLY A 14 -59.29 -3.25 39.05
CA GLY A 14 -58.90 -2.00 38.40
C GLY A 14 -57.41 -1.96 38.07
N ALA A 15 -56.55 -2.36 39.01
CA ALA A 15 -55.11 -2.44 38.78
C ALA A 15 -54.75 -3.46 37.69
N LEU A 16 -55.44 -4.61 37.67
CA LEU A 16 -55.23 -5.65 36.66
C LEU A 16 -55.59 -5.15 35.27
N ILE A 17 -56.70 -4.44 35.10
CA ILE A 17 -57.12 -3.89 33.81
C ILE A 17 -56.08 -2.89 33.29
N VAL A 18 -55.64 -1.95 34.12
CA VAL A 18 -54.62 -0.96 33.73
C VAL A 18 -53.30 -1.66 33.35
N PHE A 19 -52.91 -2.69 34.08
CA PHE A 19 -51.71 -3.47 33.80
C PHE A 19 -51.81 -4.19 32.44
N LEU A 20 -52.93 -4.86 32.17
CA LEU A 20 -53.16 -5.57 30.90
C LEU A 20 -53.21 -4.60 29.71
N PHE A 21 -53.86 -3.44 29.86
CA PHE A 21 -53.86 -2.40 28.83
C PHE A 21 -52.46 -1.89 28.52
N ARG A 22 -51.63 -1.66 29.55
CA ARG A 22 -50.25 -1.22 29.38
C ARG A 22 -49.43 -2.25 28.60
N ILE A 23 -49.56 -3.53 28.93
CA ILE A 23 -48.88 -4.63 28.21
C ILE A 23 -49.31 -4.64 26.74
N ALA A 24 -50.62 -4.60 26.48
CA ALA A 24 -51.14 -4.62 25.12
C ALA A 24 -50.65 -3.42 24.29
N TYR A 25 -50.65 -2.23 24.88
CA TYR A 25 -50.18 -1.00 24.22
C TYR A 25 -48.68 -1.05 23.90
N VAL A 26 -47.85 -1.48 24.86
CA VAL A 26 -46.40 -1.60 24.66
C VAL A 26 -46.09 -2.62 23.57
N ASN A 27 -46.75 -3.78 23.57
CA ASN A 27 -46.57 -4.80 22.55
C ASN A 27 -46.97 -4.32 21.14
N TYR A 28 -48.04 -3.53 21.03
CA TYR A 28 -48.46 -2.95 19.75
C TYR A 28 -47.43 -1.96 19.18
N VAL A 29 -46.91 -1.05 20.02
CA VAL A 29 -45.89 -0.08 19.60
C VAL A 29 -44.58 -0.77 19.26
N PHE A 30 -44.18 -1.79 20.03
CA PHE A 30 -42.94 -2.52 19.81
C PHE A 30 -42.93 -3.26 18.47
N ASN A 31 -44.04 -3.93 18.11
CA ASN A 31 -44.18 -4.61 16.82
C ASN A 31 -44.07 -3.64 15.63
N LYS A 32 -44.60 -2.42 15.76
CA LYS A 32 -44.51 -1.39 14.71
C LYS A 32 -43.13 -0.72 14.63
N ALA A 33 -42.41 -0.66 15.74
CA ALA A 33 -41.04 -0.13 15.78
C ALA A 33 -40.03 -1.12 15.18
N MET A 34 -40.28 -2.42 15.26
CA MET A 34 -39.35 -3.43 14.75
C MET A 34 -39.29 -3.47 13.22
N THR A 35 -40.36 -3.10 12.51
CA THR A 35 -40.39 -3.08 11.04
C THR A 35 -39.52 -1.96 10.44
N SER A 36 -39.38 -0.82 11.11
CA SER A 36 -38.53 0.29 10.62
C SER A 36 -37.04 0.05 10.85
N VAL A 37 -36.67 -0.86 11.77
CA VAL A 37 -35.27 -1.24 12.02
C VAL A 37 -34.72 -2.16 10.92
N ALA A 38 -35.58 -2.97 10.30
CA ALA A 38 -35.17 -3.89 9.24
C ALA A 38 -34.70 -3.16 7.96
N GLU A 39 -35.41 -2.12 7.53
CA GLU A 39 -35.07 -1.35 6.31
C GLU A 39 -33.80 -0.50 6.48
N VAL A 40 -33.57 0.02 7.69
CA VAL A 40 -32.36 0.79 8.01
C VAL A 40 -31.12 -0.11 8.01
N ASN A 41 -31.24 -1.36 8.48
CA ASN A 41 -30.14 -2.32 8.46
C ASN A 41 -29.69 -2.68 7.04
N GLU A 42 -30.61 -2.90 6.11
CA GLU A 42 -30.25 -3.24 4.72
C GLU A 42 -29.54 -2.06 4.01
N THR A 43 -30.02 -0.84 4.26
CA THR A 43 -29.43 0.37 3.67
C THR A 43 -28.01 0.62 4.21
N ILE A 44 -27.80 0.45 5.52
CA ILE A 44 -26.48 0.60 6.15
C ILE A 44 -25.53 -0.51 5.69
N ALA A 45 -25.99 -1.75 5.58
CA ALA A 45 -25.18 -2.86 5.09
C ALA A 45 -24.71 -2.62 3.64
N ASN A 46 -25.62 -2.22 2.75
CA ASN A 46 -25.31 -1.90 1.36
C ASN A 46 -24.36 -0.70 1.23
N GLN A 47 -24.56 0.37 2.00
CA GLN A 47 -23.65 1.51 2.00
C GLN A 47 -22.25 1.15 2.52
N THR A 48 -22.18 0.33 3.57
CA THR A 48 -20.92 -0.13 4.16
C THR A 48 -20.15 -1.01 3.18
N GLN A 49 -20.85 -1.92 2.49
CA GLN A 49 -20.25 -2.78 1.47
C GLN A 49 -19.72 -1.97 0.28
N LYS A 50 -20.48 -0.99 -0.22
CA LYS A 50 -20.01 -0.09 -1.29
C LYS A 50 -18.77 0.70 -0.88
N ARG A 51 -18.76 1.24 0.35
CA ARG A 51 -17.59 1.96 0.89
C ARG A 51 -16.36 1.05 1.02
N LEU A 52 -16.56 -0.19 1.48
CA LEU A 52 -15.49 -1.16 1.59
C LEU A 52 -14.93 -1.55 0.22
N GLN A 53 -15.79 -1.72 -0.78
CA GLN A 53 -15.38 -2.02 -2.15
C GLN A 53 -14.53 -0.89 -2.73
N ILE A 54 -15.01 0.36 -2.62
CA ILE A 54 -14.26 1.54 -3.09
C ILE A 54 -12.89 1.65 -2.39
N GLN A 55 -12.82 1.37 -1.09
CA GLN A 55 -11.54 1.36 -0.37
C GLN A 55 -10.60 0.26 -0.87
N LYS A 56 -11.11 -0.96 -1.09
CA LYS A 56 -10.31 -2.06 -1.65
C LYS A 56 -9.82 -1.73 -3.05
N ASP A 57 -10.66 -1.14 -3.90
CA ASP A 57 -10.29 -0.75 -5.26
C ASP A 57 -9.21 0.32 -5.25
N LYS A 58 -9.32 1.33 -4.37
CA LYS A 58 -8.28 2.36 -4.17
C LYS A 58 -6.95 1.75 -3.73
N ILE A 59 -6.96 0.91 -2.69
CA ILE A 59 -5.74 0.24 -2.19
C ILE A 59 -5.13 -0.65 -3.29
N THR A 60 -5.96 -1.32 -4.07
CA THR A 60 -5.49 -2.20 -5.15
C THR A 60 -4.87 -1.40 -6.29
N ALA A 61 -5.48 -0.28 -6.68
CA ALA A 61 -4.95 0.64 -7.68
C ALA A 61 -3.62 1.26 -7.22
N GLU A 62 -3.55 1.71 -5.97
CA GLU A 62 -2.33 2.28 -5.38
C GLU A 62 -1.19 1.24 -5.34
N ARG A 63 -1.46 0.03 -4.83
CA ARG A 63 -0.48 -1.07 -4.86
C ARG A 63 -0.05 -1.44 -6.27
N ALA A 64 -0.95 -1.37 -7.26
CA ALA A 64 -0.60 -1.61 -8.66
C ALA A 64 0.31 -0.50 -9.20
N ALA A 65 0.08 0.76 -8.86
CA ALA A 65 0.93 1.88 -9.23
C ALA A 65 2.33 1.76 -8.60
N THR A 66 2.43 1.52 -7.29
CA THR A 66 3.71 1.34 -6.59
C THR A 66 4.52 0.18 -7.17
N ARG A 67 3.87 -0.96 -7.44
CA ARG A 67 4.56 -2.12 -8.06
C ARG A 67 5.04 -1.83 -9.47
N ARG A 68 4.35 -0.98 -10.24
CA ARG A 68 4.81 -0.57 -11.58
C ARG A 68 6.05 0.32 -11.47
N GLU A 69 6.03 1.27 -10.55
CA GLU A 69 7.18 2.15 -10.29
C GLU A 69 8.40 1.37 -9.81
N GLU A 70 8.23 0.47 -8.85
CA GLU A 70 9.30 -0.41 -8.35
C GLU A 70 9.90 -1.26 -9.48
N ARG A 71 9.05 -1.87 -10.32
CA ARG A 71 9.52 -2.63 -11.49
C ARG A 71 10.28 -1.76 -12.49
N ALA A 72 9.81 -0.54 -12.74
CA ALA A 72 10.48 0.40 -13.63
C ALA A 72 11.86 0.81 -13.06
N MET A 73 11.94 1.05 -11.75
CA MET A 73 13.19 1.36 -11.07
C MET A 73 14.18 0.18 -11.14
N LEU A 74 13.71 -1.04 -10.87
CA LEU A 74 14.54 -2.25 -10.95
C LEU A 74 15.03 -2.49 -12.39
N ALA A 75 14.15 -2.32 -13.38
CA ALA A 75 14.53 -2.46 -14.79
C ALA A 75 15.56 -1.41 -15.21
N ALA A 76 15.39 -0.15 -14.80
CA ALA A 76 16.35 0.92 -15.08
C ALA A 76 17.69 0.69 -14.37
N ALA A 77 17.68 0.18 -13.13
CA ALA A 77 18.89 -0.18 -12.41
C ALA A 77 19.64 -1.32 -13.12
N GLU A 78 18.92 -2.34 -13.59
CA GLU A 78 19.52 -3.46 -14.31
C GLU A 78 20.09 -3.01 -15.66
N GLN A 79 19.38 -2.18 -16.42
CA GLN A 79 19.91 -1.59 -17.65
C GLN A 79 21.20 -0.82 -17.40
N LYS A 80 21.25 0.03 -16.36
CA LYS A 80 22.47 0.75 -15.97
C LYS A 80 23.61 -0.21 -15.61
N ARG A 81 23.33 -1.31 -14.92
CA ARG A 81 24.34 -2.33 -14.59
C ARG A 81 24.87 -3.00 -15.85
N LEU A 82 24.00 -3.37 -16.77
CA LEU A 82 24.38 -3.99 -18.05
C LEU A 82 25.21 -3.03 -18.91
N GLU A 83 24.83 -1.76 -19.00
CA GLU A 83 25.60 -0.72 -19.70
C GLU A 83 26.97 -0.49 -19.06
N ALA A 84 27.02 -0.38 -17.73
CA ALA A 84 28.28 -0.26 -16.99
C ALA A 84 29.19 -1.47 -17.24
N ALA A 85 28.64 -2.68 -17.25
CA ALA A 85 29.39 -3.90 -17.55
C ALA A 85 29.91 -3.92 -18.99
N LYS A 86 29.10 -3.50 -19.97
CA LYS A 86 29.53 -3.35 -21.37
C LYS A 86 30.67 -2.35 -21.49
N LYS A 87 30.53 -1.18 -20.87
CA LYS A 87 31.54 -0.13 -20.87
C LYS A 87 32.84 -0.59 -20.19
N ALA A 88 32.74 -1.31 -19.07
CA ALA A 88 33.89 -1.87 -18.37
C ALA A 88 34.63 -2.91 -19.24
N LYS A 89 33.89 -3.77 -19.94
CA LYS A 89 34.46 -4.74 -20.89
C LYS A 89 35.15 -4.04 -22.07
N ALA A 90 34.52 -3.02 -22.64
CA ALA A 90 35.11 -2.21 -23.72
C ALA A 90 36.40 -1.52 -23.26
N TRP A 91 36.41 -0.96 -22.04
CA TRP A 91 37.60 -0.36 -21.45
C TRP A 91 38.75 -1.36 -21.31
N ALA A 92 38.48 -2.57 -20.79
CA ALA A 92 39.48 -3.61 -20.63
C ALA A 92 40.07 -4.10 -21.97
N ASN A 93 39.30 -4.01 -23.05
CA ASN A 93 39.77 -4.29 -24.41
C ASN A 93 40.57 -3.12 -25.01
N PHE A 94 40.17 -1.88 -24.70
CA PHE A 94 40.77 -0.66 -25.25
C PHE A 94 42.14 -0.36 -24.64
N PHE A 95 42.28 -0.53 -23.32
CA PHE A 95 43.50 -0.16 -22.61
C PHE A 95 43.95 -1.28 -21.67
N LYS A 96 45.21 -1.66 -21.80
CA LYS A 96 45.93 -2.51 -20.85
C LYS A 96 47.13 -1.73 -20.34
N ASP A 97 47.35 -1.80 -19.03
CA ASP A 97 48.53 -1.20 -18.43
C ASP A 97 49.81 -1.84 -19.02
N PRO A 98 50.78 -1.05 -19.47
CA PRO A 98 52.11 -1.54 -19.85
C PRO A 98 52.76 -2.31 -18.70
N GLU A 99 53.59 -3.31 -18.99
CA GLU A 99 54.24 -4.13 -17.95
C GLU A 99 55.04 -3.28 -16.94
N GLU A 100 55.71 -2.23 -17.42
CA GLU A 100 56.44 -1.28 -16.57
C GLU A 100 55.54 -0.60 -15.52
N CYS A 101 54.27 -0.38 -15.84
CA CYS A 101 53.31 0.26 -14.94
C CYS A 101 52.67 -0.69 -13.93
N LEU A 102 52.97 -2.00 -13.99
CA LEU A 102 52.52 -2.98 -12.99
C LEU A 102 53.35 -2.93 -11.70
N SER A 103 54.58 -2.42 -11.77
CA SER A 103 55.47 -2.23 -10.63
C SER A 103 56.16 -0.88 -10.70
N TYR A 104 55.76 0.05 -9.83
CA TYR A 104 56.36 1.37 -9.79
C TYR A 104 57.81 1.30 -9.35
N LYS A 105 58.66 2.04 -10.07
CA LYS A 105 60.11 2.11 -9.83
C LYS A 105 60.50 3.34 -9.02
N SER A 106 59.63 4.35 -9.03
CA SER A 106 59.76 5.62 -8.32
C SER A 106 58.39 6.30 -8.26
N GLU A 107 58.25 7.34 -7.43
CA GLU A 107 57.06 8.19 -7.43
C GLU A 107 56.83 8.87 -8.78
N GLN A 108 57.90 9.31 -9.44
CA GLN A 108 57.81 9.91 -10.78
C GLN A 108 57.26 8.91 -11.80
N HIS A 109 57.72 7.65 -11.76
CA HIS A 109 57.20 6.59 -12.62
C HIS A 109 55.72 6.29 -12.35
N MET A 110 55.29 6.33 -11.08
CA MET A 110 53.87 6.20 -10.72
C MET A 110 53.01 7.29 -11.36
N ILE A 111 53.47 8.55 -11.29
CA ILE A 111 52.78 9.70 -11.88
C ILE A 111 52.69 9.56 -13.41
N GLU A 112 53.77 9.13 -14.07
CA GLU A 112 53.80 8.90 -15.51
C GLU A 112 52.79 7.82 -15.95
N CYS A 113 52.73 6.69 -15.22
CA CYS A 113 51.76 5.62 -15.45
C CYS A 113 50.31 6.10 -15.23
N ALA A 114 50.06 6.83 -14.14
CA ALA A 114 48.75 7.40 -13.87
C ALA A 114 48.31 8.38 -14.97
N ASN A 115 49.22 9.25 -15.42
CA ASN A 115 48.97 10.20 -16.51
C ASN A 115 48.65 9.49 -17.83
N ARG A 116 49.38 8.42 -18.16
CA ARG A 116 49.09 7.59 -19.35
C ARG A 116 47.69 6.98 -19.27
N ARG A 117 47.32 6.42 -18.13
CA ARG A 117 45.98 5.85 -17.92
C ARG A 117 44.89 6.91 -18.00
N ILE A 118 45.09 8.11 -17.44
CA ILE A 118 44.16 9.23 -17.54
C ILE A 118 43.97 9.65 -19.00
N LYS A 119 45.05 9.76 -19.77
CA LYS A 119 44.98 10.10 -21.20
C LYS A 119 44.17 9.04 -21.97
N ALA A 120 44.51 7.76 -21.81
CA ALA A 120 43.78 6.67 -22.43
C ALA A 120 42.30 6.66 -22.01
N LYS A 121 42.01 6.98 -20.75
CA LYS A 121 40.63 7.07 -20.25
C LYS A 121 39.84 8.18 -20.96
N ARG A 122 40.43 9.35 -21.17
CA ARG A 122 39.78 10.45 -21.92
C ARG A 122 39.50 10.05 -23.37
N GLU A 123 40.47 9.44 -24.04
CA GLU A 123 40.31 8.96 -25.42
C GLU A 123 39.22 7.88 -25.54
N PHE A 124 39.18 6.95 -24.58
CA PHE A 124 38.12 5.94 -24.49
C PHE A 124 36.75 6.57 -24.33
N GLU A 125 36.58 7.50 -23.38
CA GLU A 125 35.29 8.15 -23.12
C GLU A 125 34.80 8.92 -24.34
N GLN A 126 35.71 9.59 -25.07
CA GLN A 126 35.38 10.24 -26.33
C GLN A 126 34.86 9.23 -27.36
N LYS A 127 35.62 8.18 -27.66
CA LYS A 127 35.22 7.18 -28.65
C LYS A 127 33.96 6.41 -28.25
N TRP A 128 33.74 6.18 -26.96
CA TRP A 128 32.55 5.53 -26.43
C TRP A 128 31.31 6.40 -26.65
N ASN A 129 31.40 7.71 -26.39
CA ASN A 129 30.31 8.65 -26.62
C ASN A 129 30.00 8.85 -28.11
N GLU A 130 31.01 8.72 -28.97
CA GLU A 130 30.88 8.74 -30.43
C GLU A 130 30.38 7.40 -31.02
N GLY A 131 30.21 6.35 -30.20
CA GLY A 131 29.77 5.02 -30.65
C GLY A 131 30.78 4.25 -31.49
N SER A 132 32.07 4.59 -31.39
CA SER A 132 33.16 4.06 -32.23
C SER A 132 33.98 2.95 -31.56
N LEU A 133 33.42 2.23 -30.58
CA LEU A 133 34.05 1.16 -29.79
C LEU A 133 33.19 -0.09 -29.65
#